data_AF-A0A842QXT0-F1
#
_entry.id   AF-A0A842QXT0-F1
#
_cell.length_a   1.000
_cell.length_b   1.000
_cell.length_c   1.000
_cell.angle_alpha   90.00
_cell.angle_beta   90.00
_cell.angle_gamma   90.00
#
_symmetry.space_group_name_H-M   'P 1'
#
loop_
_entity.id
_entity.type
_entity.pdbx_description
1 polymer ?
#
loop_
_entity_poly.entity_id
_entity_poly.type
_entity_poly.pdbx_seq_one_letter_code
_entity_poly.pdbx_strand_id
1 'polypeptide(L)' 'MPQKSGTTKSVLLATRVTPRIRDIVVQMARREGLNVSEWLRNLIIMELKRAEALPNVLSAPNFDLDLDDDDE' A
#
# COMPACT_ATOMS: atom_id res chain seq x y z
N MET A 1 1.26 19.96 -13.64
CA MET A 1 1.51 18.52 -13.43
C MET A 1 0.27 17.92 -12.79
N PRO A 2 -0.30 16.82 -13.29
CA PRO A 2 -1.50 16.24 -12.68
C PRO A 2 -1.14 15.69 -11.30
N GLN A 3 -1.70 16.29 -10.25
CA GLN A 3 -1.58 15.79 -8.88
C GLN A 3 -2.42 14.52 -8.80
N LYS A 4 -1.78 13.35 -8.69
CA LYS A 4 -2.47 12.13 -8.30
C LYS A 4 -2.99 12.34 -6.87
N SER A 5 -4.28 12.60 -6.71
CA SER A 5 -4.97 12.70 -5.41
C SER A 5 -5.13 11.31 -4.78
N GLY A 6 -4.01 10.66 -4.47
CA GLY A 6 -4.01 9.45 -3.67
C GLY A 6 -3.68 9.80 -2.23
N THR A 7 -4.45 9.29 -1.28
CA THR A 7 -4.10 9.29 0.14
C THR A 7 -2.65 8.85 0.33
N THR A 8 -1.87 9.67 1.04
CA THR A 8 -0.46 9.40 1.30
C THR A 8 -0.34 8.13 2.13
N LYS A 9 0.46 7.19 1.65
CA LYS A 9 0.64 5.90 2.32
C LYS A 9 1.65 6.09 3.45
N SER A 10 1.16 6.26 4.68
CA SER A 10 1.96 6.69 5.85
C SER A 10 2.46 5.54 6.73
N VAL A 11 1.87 4.35 6.63
CA VAL A 11 2.23 3.19 7.45
C VAL A 11 3.49 2.49 6.91
N LEU A 12 4.47 2.26 7.78
CA LEU A 12 5.73 1.58 7.47
C LEU A 12 5.67 0.09 7.80
N LEU A 13 6.12 -0.73 6.85
CA LEU A 13 6.42 -2.15 7.07
C LEU A 13 7.92 -2.35 6.83
N ALA A 14 8.63 -2.90 7.82
CA ALA A 14 10.08 -3.10 7.76
C ALA A 14 10.45 -4.56 8.05
N THR A 15 11.33 -5.14 7.22
CA THR A 15 11.77 -6.53 7.33
C THR A 15 13.28 -6.61 7.25
N ARG A 16 13.90 -7.43 8.12
CA ARG A 16 15.34 -7.71 8.04
C ARG A 16 15.60 -8.72 6.92
N VAL A 17 16.58 -8.42 6.07
CA VAL A 17 17.03 -9.29 4.99
C VAL A 17 18.55 -9.31 4.95
N THR A 18 19.14 -10.32 4.30
CA THR A 18 20.58 -10.32 4.04
C THR A 18 20.94 -9.26 3.00
N PRO A 19 22.19 -8.75 2.96
CA PRO A 19 22.61 -7.75 1.98
C PRO A 19 22.35 -8.18 0.52
N ARG A 20 22.60 -9.45 0.21
CA ARG A 20 22.37 -10.02 -1.13
C ARG A 20 20.90 -9.93 -1.56
N ILE A 21 19.97 -10.20 -0.64
CA ILE A 21 18.53 -10.10 -0.93
C ILE A 21 18.14 -8.65 -1.19
N ARG A 22 18.63 -7.70 -0.39
CA ARG A 22 18.41 -6.27 -0.62
C ARG A 22 18.85 -5.88 -2.04
N ASP A 23 20.04 -6.28 -2.45
CA ASP A 23 20.60 -5.89 -3.75
C ASP A 23 19.79 -6.48 -4.92
N ILE A 24 19.30 -7.72 -4.79
CA ILE A 24 18.38 -8.33 -5.76
C ILE A 24 17.07 -7.55 -5.84
N VAL A 25 16.47 -7.18 -4.72
CA VAL A 25 15.23 -6.39 -4.68
C VAL A 25 15.42 -5.05 -5.40
N VAL A 26 16.55 -4.37 -5.17
CA VAL A 26 16.89 -3.11 -5.86
C VAL A 26 17.00 -3.32 -7.38
N GLN A 27 17.64 -4.39 -7.83
CA GLN A 27 17.76 -4.71 -9.25
C GLN A 27 16.39 -4.99 -9.88
N MET A 28 15.52 -5.74 -9.20
CA MET A 28 14.17 -6.05 -9.69
C MET A 28 13.31 -4.79 -9.81
N ALA A 29 13.31 -3.93 -8.79
CA ALA A 29 12.59 -2.66 -8.84
C ALA A 29 13.05 -1.79 -10.02
N ARG A 30 14.37 -1.67 -10.23
CA ARG A 30 14.95 -0.92 -11.36
C ARG A 30 14.56 -1.50 -12.71
N ARG A 31 14.55 -2.83 -12.85
CA ARG A 31 14.15 -3.53 -14.09
C ARG A 31 12.72 -3.18 -14.49
N GLU A 32 11.83 -2.98 -13.52
CA GLU A 32 10.43 -2.61 -13.73
C GLU A 32 10.20 -1.09 -13.78
N GLY A 33 11.25 -0.27 -13.64
CA GLY A 33 11.12 1.19 -13.58
C GLY A 33 10.44 1.71 -12.33
N LEU A 34 10.41 0.91 -11.25
CA LEU A 34 9.77 1.22 -9.99
C LEU A 34 10.81 1.58 -8.92
N ASN A 35 10.40 2.36 -7.92
CA ASN A 35 11.18 2.44 -6.68
C ASN A 35 10.99 1.17 -5.84
N VAL A 36 11.91 0.92 -4.90
CA VAL A 36 11.90 -0.31 -4.07
C VAL A 36 10.60 -0.46 -3.27
N SER A 37 10.08 0.64 -2.72
CA SER A 37 8.84 0.62 -1.93
C SER A 37 7.61 0.30 -2.78
N GLU A 38 7.55 0.79 -4.01
CA GLU A 38 6.50 0.45 -4.98
C GLU A 38 6.57 -1.00 -5.40
N TRP A 39 7.78 -1.49 -5.73
CA TRP A 39 7.98 -2.86 -6.14
C TRP A 39 7.61 -3.86 -5.02
N LEU A 40 8.08 -3.61 -3.80
CA LEU A 40 7.73 -4.43 -2.63
C LEU A 40 6.23 -4.39 -2.32
N ARG A 41 5.59 -3.23 -2.48
CA ARG A 41 4.14 -3.10 -2.32
C ARG A 41 3.39 -3.96 -3.33
N ASN A 42 3.78 -3.92 -4.60
CA ASN A 42 3.16 -4.74 -5.64
C ASN A 42 3.33 -6.23 -5.35
N LEU A 43 4.52 -6.65 -4.90
CA LEU A 43 4.80 -8.01 -4.46
C LEU A 43 3.87 -8.44 -3.33
N ILE A 44 3.71 -7.61 -2.28
CA ILE A 44 2.83 -7.88 -1.15
C ILE A 44 1.37 -7.99 -1.61
N ILE A 45 0.88 -7.05 -2.44
CA ILE A 45 -0.50 -7.07 -2.94
C ILE A 45 -0.76 -8.33 -3.77
N MET A 46 0.18 -8.72 -4.63
CA MET A 46 0.07 -9.92 -5.44
C MET A 46 -0.02 -11.17 -4.56
N GLU A 47 0.81 -11.28 -3.53
CA GLU A 47 0.79 -12.41 -2.62
C GLU A 47 -0.50 -12.46 -1.79
N LEU A 48 -0.98 -11.31 -1.29
CA LEU A 48 -2.24 -11.24 -0.54
C LEU A 48 -3.45 -11.58 -1.41
N LYS A 49 -3.46 -11.20 -2.70
CA LYS A 49 -4.48 -11.63 -3.66
C LYS A 49 -4.46 -13.14 -3.86
N ARG A 50 -3.25 -13.71 -4.04
CA ARG A 50 -3.07 -15.16 -4.22
C ARG A 50 -3.51 -15.94 -3.00
N ALA A 51 -3.30 -15.40 -1.80
CA ALA A 51 -3.72 -15.98 -0.53
C ALA A 51 -5.19 -15.71 -0.17
N GLU A 52 -5.95 -15.02 -1.04
CA GLU A 52 -7.34 -14.60 -0.78
C GLU A 52 -7.49 -13.81 0.55
N ALA A 53 -6.42 -13.13 0.96
CA ALA A 53 -6.33 -12.42 2.24
C ALA A 53 -6.67 -10.93 2.14
N LEU A 54 -6.88 -10.40 0.93
CA LEU A 54 -7.40 -9.05 0.77
C LEU A 54 -8.92 -9.07 0.98
N PRO A 55 -9.46 -8.14 1.79
CA PRO A 55 -10.91 -7.99 1.87
C PRO A 55 -11.46 -7.64 0.48
N ASN A 56 -12.56 -8.28 0.08
CA ASN A 56 -13.30 -7.91 -1.13
C ASN A 56 -13.74 -6.45 -0.98
N VAL A 57 -13.09 -5.53 -1.72
CA VAL A 57 -13.32 -4.09 -1.61
C VAL A 57 -14.58 -3.69 -2.38
N LEU A 58 -15.72 -4.25 -1.98
CA LEU A 58 -17.04 -3.62 -2.09
C LEU A 58 -17.45 -3.06 -0.72
N SER A 59 -16.49 -2.50 0.04
CA SER A 59 -16.83 -1.72 1.24
C SER A 59 -17.18 -0.30 0.81
N ALA A 60 -18.42 0.04 1.13
CA ALA A 60 -19.13 1.29 0.90
C ALA A 60 -18.34 2.54 1.32
N PRO A 61 -18.67 3.73 0.77
CA PRO A 61 -18.11 4.98 1.26
C PRO A 61 -18.40 5.13 2.76
N ASN A 62 -17.36 5.38 3.55
CA ASN A 62 -17.51 5.89 4.91
C ASN A 62 -18.21 7.25 4.80
N PHE A 63 -19.51 7.28 5.07
CA PHE A 63 -20.15 8.49 5.55
C PHE A 63 -19.76 8.62 7.03
N ASP A 64 -18.80 9.50 7.31
CA ASP A 64 -18.77 10.15 8.63
C ASP A 64 -20.07 10.96 8.71
N LEU A 65 -21.06 10.41 9.41
CA LEU A 65 -22.16 11.19 9.94
C LEU A 65 -21.61 11.84 11.21
N ASP A 66 -21.05 13.04 11.06
CA ASP A 66 -20.95 13.97 12.18
C ASP A 66 -22.39 14.26 12.63
N LEU A 67 -22.82 13.55 13.66
CA LEU A 67 -24.02 13.90 14.41
C LEU A 67 -23.65 15.13 15.21
N ASP A 68 -24.08 16.30 14.73
CA ASP A 68 -24.17 17.49 15.56
C ASP A 68 -25.11 17.14 16.73
N ASP A 69 -24.52 16.84 17.89
CA ASP A 69 -25.21 16.91 19.17
C ASP A 69 -25.54 18.39 19.40
N ASP A 70 -26.68 18.83 18.85
CA ASP A 70 -27.31 20.08 19.27
C ASP A 70 -27.82 19.89 20.69
N ASP A 71 -27.03 20.41 21.63
CA ASP A 71 -27.38 20.67 23.03
C ASP A 71 -28.70 21.47 23.12
N GLU A 72 -29.70 20.96 23.85
CA GLU A 72 -30.71 21.78 24.54
C GLU A 72 -31.14 21.15 25.89
#